data_AF-A0A820K9U1-F1
#
_entry.id   AF-A0A820K9U1-F1
#
_cell.length_a   1.000
_cell.length_b   1.000
_cell.length_c   1.000
_cell.angle_alpha   90.00
_cell.angle_beta   90.00
_cell.angle_gamma   90.00
#
_symmetry.space_group_name_H-M   'P 1'
#
loop_
_entity.id
_entity.type
_entity.pdbx_description
1 polymer ?
#
loop_
_entity_poly.entity_id
_entity_poly.type
_entity_poly.pdbx_seq_one_letter_code
_entity_poly.pdbx_strand_id
1 'polypeptide(L)'
;MVCVAQDTCKGRTIEDQILIKKLLELPDSKTEHLPGLLPFVPGMPVILTQNIAIELGLINGMSGIFRQLVYEADSVSTDMLSEV
;
A
#
# COMPACT_ATOMS: atom_id res chain seq x y z
N MET A 1 -9.60 9.08 1.66
CA MET A 1 -8.69 8.93 0.51
C MET A 1 -8.66 7.46 0.14
N VAL A 2 -8.56 7.08 -1.13
CA VAL A 2 -8.48 5.67 -1.55
C VAL A 2 -7.14 5.50 -2.26
N CYS A 3 -6.34 4.53 -1.82
CA CYS A 3 -5.15 4.13 -2.55
C CYS A 3 -5.56 3.11 -3.61
N VAL A 4 -5.15 3.36 -4.85
CA VAL A 4 -5.38 2.47 -5.99
C VAL A 4 -4.07 1.74 -6.27
N ALA A 5 -4.14 0.43 -6.49
CA ALA A 5 -2.97 -0.36 -6.85
C ALA A 5 -2.31 0.16 -8.14
N GLN A 6 -0.98 0.17 -8.16
CA GLN A 6 -0.17 0.54 -9.30
C GLN A 6 0.65 -0.67 -9.72
N ASP A 7 0.03 -1.53 -10.54
CA ASP A 7 0.64 -2.79 -10.95
C ASP A 7 1.75 -2.58 -11.99
N THR A 8 2.79 -3.40 -11.88
CA THR A 8 3.89 -3.45 -12.86
C THR A 8 4.13 -4.88 -13.33
N CYS A 9 4.55 -5.03 -14.58
CA CYS A 9 4.97 -6.31 -15.14
C CYS A 9 6.43 -6.18 -15.60
N LYS A 10 7.33 -6.97 -15.01
CA LYS A 10 8.78 -6.93 -15.29
C LYS A 10 9.38 -5.51 -15.14
N GLY A 11 8.93 -4.78 -14.10
CA GLY A 11 9.39 -3.42 -13.81
C GLY A 11 8.81 -2.33 -14.71
N ARG A 12 7.85 -2.64 -15.59
CA ARG A 12 7.15 -1.65 -16.42
C ARG A 12 5.72 -1.49 -15.96
N THR A 13 5.25 -0.25 -15.88
CA THR A 13 3.85 0.05 -15.59
C THR A 13 2.95 -0.56 -16.65
N ILE A 14 1.82 -1.12 -16.23
CA ILE A 14 0.81 -1.65 -17.14
C ILE A 14 0.00 -0.47 -17.69
N GLU A 15 -0.13 -0.36 -19.01
CA GLU A 15 -0.87 0.72 -19.68
C GLU A 15 -2.23 0.27 -20.24
N ASP A 16 -2.40 -1.04 -20.47
CA ASP A 16 -3.64 -1.62 -21.00
C ASP A 16 -4.79 -1.47 -19.99
N GLN A 17 -5.76 -0.61 -20.32
CA GLN A 17 -6.94 -0.31 -19.50
C GLN A 17 -7.81 -1.53 -19.21
N ILE A 18 -7.89 -2.49 -20.15
CA ILE A 18 -8.68 -3.72 -19.96
C ILE A 18 -8.00 -4.59 -18.92
N LEU A 19 -6.68 -4.71 -18.98
CA LEU A 19 -5.90 -5.48 -18.02
C LEU A 19 -5.92 -4.83 -16.64
N ILE A 20 -5.69 -3.51 -16.55
CA ILE A 20 -5.75 -2.74 -15.29
C ILE A 20 -7.08 -2.99 -14.59
N LYS A 21 -8.20 -2.86 -15.32
CA LYS A 21 -9.54 -3.08 -14.73
C LYS A 21 -9.68 -4.49 -14.18
N LYS A 22 -9.22 -5.51 -14.92
CA LYS A 22 -9.26 -6.90 -14.45
C LYS A 22 -8.42 -7.13 -13.20
N LEU A 23 -7.23 -6.52 -13.12
CA LEU A 23 -6.37 -6.62 -11.95
C LEU A 23 -6.99 -5.97 -10.71
N LEU A 24 -7.59 -4.78 -10.88
CA LEU A 24 -8.27 -4.08 -9.78
C LEU A 24 -9.48 -4.86 -9.23
N GLU A 25 -10.13 -5.66 -10.08
CA GLU A 25 -11.28 -6.50 -9.71
C GLU A 25 -10.87 -7.89 -9.18
N LEU A 26 -9.58 -8.24 -9.17
CA LEU A 26 -9.13 -9.52 -8.65
C LEU A 26 -9.35 -9.61 -7.12
N PRO A 27 -9.79 -10.77 -6.62
CA PRO A 27 -9.78 -11.04 -5.20
C PRO A 27 -8.37 -10.95 -4.63
N ASP A 28 -8.23 -10.38 -3.45
CA ASP A 28 -6.95 -10.26 -2.72
C ASP A 28 -6.27 -11.62 -2.46
N SER A 29 -7.07 -12.68 -2.29
CA SER A 29 -6.58 -14.07 -2.24
C SER A 29 -5.81 -14.54 -3.47
N LYS A 30 -5.92 -13.84 -4.60
CA LYS A 30 -5.18 -14.10 -5.84
C LYS A 30 -3.99 -13.17 -6.03
N THR A 31 -3.81 -12.20 -5.14
CA THR A 31 -2.78 -11.15 -5.23
C THR A 31 -1.94 -11.07 -3.97
N GLU A 32 -1.69 -12.21 -3.30
CA GLU A 32 -0.91 -12.26 -2.05
C GLU A 32 -1.44 -11.29 -0.96
N HIS A 33 -2.76 -11.10 -0.91
CA HIS A 33 -3.44 -10.17 -0.02
C HIS A 33 -3.17 -8.69 -0.32
N LEU A 34 -2.82 -8.35 -1.57
CA LEU A 34 -2.66 -6.99 -2.05
C LEU A 34 -3.96 -6.52 -2.74
N PRO A 35 -4.80 -5.72 -2.08
CA PRO A 35 -6.07 -5.29 -2.66
C PRO A 35 -5.85 -4.27 -3.78
N GLY A 36 -6.65 -4.34 -4.83
CA GLY A 36 -6.66 -3.34 -5.90
C GLY A 36 -7.04 -1.93 -5.42
N LEU A 37 -7.86 -1.85 -4.36
CA LEU A 37 -8.30 -0.61 -3.74
C LEU A 37 -8.21 -0.73 -2.22
N LEU A 38 -7.52 0.21 -1.57
CA LEU A 38 -7.41 0.27 -0.13
C LEU A 38 -8.00 1.59 0.39
N PRO A 39 -9.19 1.57 1.03
CA PRO A 39 -9.78 2.77 1.59
C PRO A 39 -9.03 3.19 2.86
N PHE A 40 -8.57 4.44 2.87
CA PHE A 40 -7.96 5.08 4.03
C PHE A 40 -8.81 6.29 4.41
N VAL A 41 -9.91 5.99 5.09
CA VAL A 41 -10.84 6.99 5.60
C VAL A 41 -10.53 7.24 7.07
N PRO A 42 -10.10 8.45 7.46
CA PRO A 42 -9.95 8.81 8.88
C PRO A 42 -11.21 8.44 9.66
N GLY A 43 -11.04 7.76 10.79
CA GLY A 43 -12.14 7.24 11.60
C GLY A 43 -12.55 5.80 11.27
N MET A 44 -12.01 5.18 10.22
CA MET A 44 -12.31 3.79 9.85
C MET A 44 -11.81 2.82 10.94
N PRO A 45 -12.66 1.92 11.46
CA PRO A 45 -12.23 0.82 12.31
C PRO A 45 -11.28 -0.11 11.55
N VAL A 46 -10.19 -0.50 12.19
CA VAL A 46 -9.18 -1.40 11.63
C VAL A 46 -8.80 -2.46 12.64
N ILE A 47 -8.20 -3.55 12.15
CA ILE A 47 -7.64 -4.62 12.97
C ILE A 47 -6.20 -4.87 12.55
N LEU A 48 -5.31 -5.09 13.51
CA LEU A 48 -3.96 -5.55 13.22
C LEU A 48 -4.02 -7.01 12.77
N THR A 49 -3.36 -7.33 11.65
CA THR A 49 -3.29 -8.68 11.10
C THR A 49 -1.96 -9.38 11.41
N GLN A 50 -1.01 -8.66 11.99
CA GLN A 50 0.33 -9.14 12.33
C GLN A 50 0.80 -8.54 13.66
N ASN A 51 1.73 -9.22 14.32
CA ASN A 51 2.36 -8.71 15.55
C ASN A 51 3.41 -7.67 15.18
N ILE A 52 3.33 -6.48 15.78
CA ILE A 52 4.24 -5.37 15.50
C ILE A 52 5.16 -5.12 16.71
N ALA A 53 4.57 -5.01 17.91
CA ALA A 53 5.29 -4.77 19.16
C ALA A 53 4.52 -5.41 20.31
N ILE A 54 4.84 -6.68 20.59
CA ILE A 54 4.08 -7.53 21.52
C ILE A 54 4.16 -6.97 22.95
N GLU A 55 5.32 -6.44 23.32
CA GLU A 55 5.61 -5.81 24.60
C GLU A 55 4.81 -4.51 24.85
N LEU A 56 4.33 -3.86 23.78
CA LEU A 56 3.44 -2.71 23.82
C LEU A 56 1.96 -3.09 23.66
N GLY A 57 1.66 -4.39 23.52
CA GLY A 57 0.31 -4.90 23.25
C GLY A 57 -0.15 -4.74 21.81
N LEU A 58 0.72 -4.38 20.87
CA LEU A 58 0.42 -4.27 19.44
C LEU A 58 0.52 -5.64 18.76
N ILE A 59 -0.54 -6.43 18.95
CA ILE A 59 -0.65 -7.83 18.50
C ILE A 59 -1.75 -8.00 17.45
N ASN A 60 -1.66 -9.11 16.69
CA ASN A 60 -2.71 -9.53 15.77
C ASN A 60 -4.08 -9.65 16.50
N GLY A 61 -5.12 -9.12 15.88
CA GLY A 61 -6.48 -9.08 16.42
C GLY A 61 -6.81 -7.79 17.19
N MET A 62 -5.82 -6.95 17.49
CA MET A 62 -6.07 -5.67 18.17
C MET A 62 -6.87 -4.73 17.27
N SER A 63 -7.95 -4.18 17.81
CA SER A 63 -8.77 -3.17 17.14
C SER A 63 -8.18 -1.77 17.28
N GLY A 64 -8.35 -0.94 16.25
CA GLY A 64 -7.90 0.44 16.24
C GLY A 64 -8.77 1.32 15.35
N ILE A 65 -8.38 2.59 15.24
CA ILE A 65 -9.00 3.57 14.35
C ILE A 65 -7.92 4.12 13.43
N PHE A 66 -8.15 4.03 12.12
CA PHE A 66 -7.29 4.66 11.13
C PHE A 66 -7.34 6.18 11.30
N ARG A 67 -6.21 6.81 11.59
CA ARG A 67 -6.11 8.26 11.83
C ARG A 67 -5.76 9.02 10.56
N GLN A 68 -4.62 8.70 9.96
CA GLN A 68 -4.08 9.39 8.79
C GLN A 68 -3.04 8.52 8.08
N LEU A 69 -2.80 8.79 6.80
CA LEU A 69 -1.69 8.23 6.04
C LEU A 69 -0.56 9.26 6.01
N VAL A 70 0.65 8.85 6.35
CA VAL A 70 1.86 9.70 6.32
C VAL A 70 2.83 9.08 5.33
N TYR A 71 3.26 9.85 4.34
CA TYR A 71 4.31 9.45 3.40
C TYR A 71 5.65 10.00 3.91
N GLU A 72 6.67 9.16 3.96
CA GLU A 72 8.04 9.64 4.04
C GLU A 72 8.43 10.14 2.64
N ALA A 73 8.91 11.37 2.54
CA ALA A 73 9.51 11.83 1.30
C ALA A 73 10.86 11.11 1.18
N ASP A 74 11.05 10.35 0.10
CA ASP A 74 12.38 9.86 -0.24
C ASP A 74 13.34 11.06 -0.21
N SER A 75 14.37 10.99 0.64
CA SER A 75 15.49 11.91 0.55
C SER A 75 16.12 11.70 -0.82
N VAL A 76 15.76 12.54 -1.78
CA VAL A 76 16.41 12.57 -3.09
C VAL A 76 17.87 12.93 -2.83
N SER A 77 18.74 11.93 -2.78
CA SER A 77 20.18 12.13 -2.87
C SER A 77 20.45 12.66 -4.27
N THR A 78 20.44 13.98 -4.39
CA THR A 78 20.97 14.70 -5.56
C THR A 78 22.49 14.52 -5.59
N ASP A 79 22.96 13.29 -5.79
CA ASP A 79 24.31 13.06 -6.29
C ASP A 79 24.26 13.40 -7.78
N MET A 80 24.38 14.72 -8.01
CA MET A 80 24.61 15.31 -9.31
C MET A 80 25.80 14.59 -9.95
N LEU A 81 25.54 13.87 -11.04
CA LEU A 81 26.55 13.49 -12.02
C LEU A 81 27.15 14.79 -12.60
N SER A 82 28.18 15.32 -11.96
CA SER A 82 29.11 16.25 -12.59
C SER A 82 30.19 15.44 -13.30
N GLU A 83 29.92 15.02 -14.53
CA GLU A 83 30.97 14.75 -15.50
C GLU A 83 31.19 16.04 -16.30
N VAL A 84 32.35 16.67 -16.08
CA VAL A 84 32.98 17.63 -17.01
C VAL A 84 34.31 17.02 -17.42
#